data_AF-A0A1Q7I3D2-F1
#
_entry.id   AF-A0A1Q7I3D2-F1
#
_cell.length_a   1.000
_cell.length_b   1.000
_cell.length_c   1.000
_cell.angle_alpha   90.00
_cell.angle_beta   90.00
_cell.angle_gamma   90.00
#
_symmetry.space_group_name_H-M   'P 1'
#
loop_
_entity.id
_entity.type
_entity.pdbx_description
1 polymer ?
#
loop_
_entity_poly.entity_id
_entity_poly.type
_entity_poly.pdbx_seq_one_letter_code
_entity_poly.pdbx_strand_id
1 'polypeptide(L)'
;MDRPSGIDYWAPWFHWYYSPWQQSEIRDDHVTLKAVTLPKGIHEFVYYARATSVGDYFVAPAHVEESFFPEVFGRSDSGRFIVEP
;
A
#
# COMPACT_ATOMS: atom_id res chain seq x y z
N MET A 1 9.03 15.51 14.57
CA MET A 1 8.81 14.07 14.38
C MET A 1 7.95 13.60 15.54
N ASP A 2 6.63 13.47 15.31
CA ASP A 2 5.72 13.07 16.38
C ASP A 2 5.85 11.57 16.65
N ARG A 3 5.94 11.20 17.93
CA ARG A 3 6.00 9.80 18.36
C ARG A 3 4.62 9.18 18.12
N PRO A 4 4.51 7.98 17.51
CA PRO A 4 3.26 7.25 17.54
C PRO A 4 2.92 6.92 19.01
N SER A 5 1.73 7.31 19.46
CA SER A 5 1.25 7.01 20.81
C SER A 5 1.08 5.50 20.99
N GLY A 6 1.70 4.92 22.04
CA GLY A 6 1.54 3.52 22.43
C GLY A 6 2.78 2.62 22.28
N ILE A 7 3.95 3.17 21.94
CA ILE A 7 5.21 2.41 21.84
C ILE A 7 6.21 2.92 22.88
N ASP A 8 6.33 2.22 24.02
CA ASP A 8 7.24 2.57 25.12
C ASP A 8 8.72 2.24 24.85
N TYR A 9 9.02 1.52 23.75
CA TYR A 9 10.38 1.12 23.39
C TYR A 9 10.79 1.64 22.01
N TRP A 10 11.61 2.69 21.99
CA TRP A 10 12.18 3.29 20.78
C TRP A 10 13.64 2.86 20.62
N ALA A 11 13.87 1.67 20.06
CA ALA A 11 15.21 1.30 19.66
C ALA A 11 15.55 1.92 18.29
N PRO A 12 16.80 2.37 18.06
CA PRO A 12 17.19 3.01 16.80
C PRO A 12 16.90 2.17 15.55
N TRP A 13 16.82 0.84 15.68
CA TRP A 13 16.56 -0.12 14.61
C TRP A 13 15.07 -0.49 14.44
N PHE A 14 14.18 0.01 15.31
CA PHE A 14 12.76 -0.39 15.35
C PHE A 14 12.00 0.00 14.07
N HIS A 15 12.41 1.08 13.42
CA HIS A 15 11.82 1.56 12.17
C HIS A 15 12.03 0.60 10.98
N TRP A 16 13.03 -0.29 11.03
CA TRP A 16 13.23 -1.31 9.98
C TRP A 16 12.32 -2.53 10.15
N TYR A 17 11.79 -2.76 11.36
CA TYR A 17 10.88 -3.87 11.65
C TYR A 17 9.42 -3.44 11.74
N TYR A 18 9.17 -2.16 12.00
CA TYR A 18 7.82 -1.62 12.08
C TYR A 18 7.19 -1.52 10.69
N SER A 19 6.14 -2.31 10.48
CA SER A 19 5.21 -2.16 9.38
C SER A 19 3.86 -1.74 9.95
N PRO A 20 3.22 -0.65 9.47
CA PRO A 20 1.87 -0.29 9.89
C PRO A 20 0.82 -1.31 9.37
N TRP A 21 1.19 -2.10 8.36
CA TRP A 21 0.33 -3.07 7.70
C TRP A 21 0.19 -4.34 8.54
N GLN A 22 -1.02 -4.64 8.99
CA GLN A 22 -1.33 -5.88 9.74
C GLN A 22 -1.57 -7.05 8.80
N GLN A 23 -2.07 -6.76 7.59
CA GLN A 23 -2.35 -7.76 6.59
C GLN A 23 -1.97 -7.26 5.20
N SER A 24 -1.18 -8.07 4.50
CA SER A 24 -0.86 -7.90 3.09
C SER A 24 -1.38 -9.11 2.33
N GLU A 25 -2.42 -8.93 1.53
CA GLU A 25 -2.95 -9.96 0.65
C GLU A 25 -2.44 -9.68 -0.77
N ILE A 26 -1.58 -10.58 -1.27
CA ILE A 26 -1.13 -10.55 -2.66
C ILE A 26 -2.03 -11.50 -3.43
N ARG A 27 -2.77 -10.96 -4.40
CA ARG A 27 -3.61 -11.71 -5.33
C ARG A 27 -3.06 -11.54 -6.74
N ASP A 28 -3.57 -12.35 -7.65
CA ASP A 28 -3.12 -12.34 -9.05
C ASP A 28 -3.49 -11.02 -9.76
N ASP A 29 -4.60 -10.40 -9.37
CA ASP A 29 -5.14 -9.19 -9.98
C ASP A 29 -4.78 -7.89 -9.23
N HIS A 30 -4.57 -7.97 -7.91
CA HIS A 30 -4.24 -6.80 -7.09
C HIS A 30 -3.52 -7.16 -5.77
N VAL A 31 -2.94 -6.15 -5.13
CA VAL A 31 -2.40 -6.24 -3.78
C VAL A 31 -3.26 -5.40 -2.84
N THR A 32 -3.75 -6.00 -1.76
CA THR A 32 -4.53 -5.32 -0.72
C THR A 32 -3.72 -5.21 0.56
N LEU A 33 -3.64 -3.99 1.09
CA LEU A 33 -3.02 -3.69 2.38
C LEU A 33 -4.09 -3.26 3.38
N LYS A 34 -4.04 -3.80 4.59
CA LYS A 34 -4.95 -3.45 5.68
C LYS A 34 -4.17 -3.01 6.90
N ALA A 35 -4.59 -1.90 7.48
CA ALA A 35 -4.08 -1.37 8.73
C ALA A 35 -5.27 -0.99 9.63
N VAL A 36 -5.19 -1.32 10.91
CA VAL A 36 -6.20 -0.93 11.90
C VAL A 36 -6.09 0.58 12.19
N THR A 37 -4.86 1.09 12.23
CA THR A 37 -4.57 2.49 12.46
C THR A 37 -3.41 2.89 11.58
N LEU A 38 -3.61 3.94 10.77
CA LEU A 38 -2.57 4.56 9.97
C LEU A 38 -2.26 5.95 10.56
N PRO A 39 -1.10 6.18 11.18
CA PRO A 39 -0.77 7.49 11.72
C PRO A 39 -0.64 8.52 10.61
N LYS A 40 -0.88 9.80 10.92
CA LYS A 40 -0.68 10.90 9.98
C LYS A 40 0.76 10.86 9.43
N GLY A 41 0.89 10.84 8.11
CA GLY A 41 2.20 10.81 7.45
C GLY A 41 2.12 10.25 6.04
N ILE A 42 3.29 10.02 5.44
CA ILE A 42 3.43 9.32 4.17
C ILE A 42 3.82 7.87 4.49
N HIS A 43 3.07 6.94 3.91
CA HIS A 43 3.31 5.50 4.04
C HIS A 43 3.69 4.95 2.68
N GLU A 44 4.90 4.41 2.57
CA GLU A 44 5.40 3.83 1.33
C GLU A 44 5.28 2.30 1.40
N PHE A 45 4.81 1.70 0.31
CA PHE A 45 4.75 0.26 0.15
C PHE A 45 5.33 -0.12 -1.21
N VAL A 46 6.38 -0.95 -1.17
CA VAL A 46 7.08 -1.41 -2.37
C VAL A 46 6.77 -2.89 -2.58
N TYR A 47 6.32 -3.24 -3.77
CA TYR A 47 6.12 -4.62 -4.20
C TYR A 47 6.79 -4.86 -5.55
N TYR A 48 7.17 -6.12 -5.78
CA TYR A 48 7.73 -6.55 -7.05
C TYR A 48 6.68 -7.36 -7.80
N ALA A 49 6.45 -7.00 -9.07
CA ALA A 49 5.59 -7.73 -9.98
C ALA A 49 6.36 -7.99 -11.28
N ARG A 50 6.09 -9.14 -11.92
CA ARG A 50 6.69 -9.52 -13.20
C ARG A 50 5.60 -9.59 -14.27
N ALA A 51 5.77 -8.80 -15.33
CA ALA A 51 4.95 -8.93 -16.53
C ALA A 51 5.34 -10.21 -17.29
N THR A 52 4.37 -11.07 -17.58
CA THR A 52 4.59 -12.38 -18.23
C THR A 52 3.84 -12.55 -19.55
N SER A 53 2.77 -11.77 -19.77
CA SER A 53 1.92 -11.87 -20.95
C SER A 53 2.08 -10.62 -21.81
N VAL A 54 2.37 -10.81 -23.09
CA VAL A 54 2.51 -9.72 -24.08
C VAL A 54 1.12 -9.14 -24.38
N GLY A 55 1.02 -7.81 -24.40
CA GLY A 55 -0.26 -7.14 -24.62
C GLY A 55 -0.29 -5.70 -24.16
N ASP A 56 -1.45 -5.09 -24.30
CA ASP A 56 -1.73 -3.71 -23.92
C ASP A 56 -2.82 -3.70 -22.85
N TYR A 57 -2.45 -3.27 -21.65
CA TYR A 57 -3.24 -3.41 -20.44
C TYR A 57 -3.63 -2.05 -19.86
N PHE A 58 -4.84 -1.97 -19.33
CA PHE A 58 -5.26 -0.84 -18.50
C PHE A 58 -4.83 -1.06 -17.05
N VAL A 59 -4.10 -0.10 -16.50
CA VAL A 59 -3.70 -0.09 -15.10
C VAL A 59 -4.85 0.47 -14.29
N ALA A 60 -5.45 -0.37 -13.46
CA ALA A 60 -6.42 0.08 -12.47
C ALA A 60 -5.72 1.05 -11.50
N PRO A 61 -6.33 2.20 -11.19
CA PRO A 61 -5.75 3.12 -10.23
C PRO A 61 -5.75 2.50 -8.84
N ALA A 62 -4.75 2.85 -8.05
CA ALA A 62 -4.72 2.50 -6.64
C ALA A 62 -5.87 3.20 -5.93
N HIS A 63 -6.57 2.47 -5.07
CA HIS A 63 -7.69 2.96 -4.27
C HIS A 63 -7.37 2.74 -2.80
N VAL A 64 -7.65 3.74 -1.99
CA VAL A 64 -7.55 3.67 -0.53
C VAL A 64 -8.84 4.22 0.06
N GLU A 65 -9.35 3.56 1.09
CA GLU A 65 -10.55 3.99 1.81
C GLU A 65 -10.46 3.59 3.27
N GLU A 66 -11.19 4.32 4.12
CA GLU A 66 -11.45 3.85 5.47
C GLU A 66 -12.62 2.85 5.46
N SER A 67 -12.42 1.67 6.05
CA SER A 67 -13.44 0.60 6.01
C SER A 67 -14.76 1.00 6.70
N PHE A 68 -14.73 1.92 7.66
CA PHE A 68 -15.92 2.38 8.40
C PHE A 68 -16.48 3.72 7.88
N PHE A 69 -15.69 4.48 7.10
CA PHE A 69 -16.05 5.80 6.58
C PHE A 69 -15.72 5.84 5.08
N PRO A 70 -16.54 5.21 4.21
CA PRO A 70 -16.24 5.09 2.79
C PRO A 70 -16.19 6.43 2.05
N GLU A 71 -16.71 7.51 2.64
CA GLU A 71 -16.55 8.88 2.14
C GLU A 71 -15.10 9.40 2.23
N VAL A 72 -14.27 8.79 3.09
CA VAL A 72 -12.85 9.07 3.20
C VAL A 72 -12.10 8.11 2.30
N PHE A 73 -11.93 8.52 1.04
CA PHE A 73 -11.20 7.74 0.05
C PHE A 73 -10.24 8.60 -0.77
N GLY A 74 -9.24 7.93 -1.33
CA GLY A 74 -8.29 8.49 -2.28
C GLY A 74 -8.09 7.52 -3.44
N ARG A 75 -7.85 8.07 -4.64
CA ARG A 75 -7.61 7.30 -5.84
C ARG A 75 -6.45 7.89 -6.61
N SER A 76 -5.54 7.04 -7.09
CA SER A 76 -4.46 7.48 -7.97
C SER A 76 -4.96 7.71 -9.39
N ASP A 77 -4.07 8.20 -10.25
CA ASP A 77 -4.34 8.20 -11.68
C ASP A 77 -4.36 6.76 -12.22
N SER A 78 -5.07 6.57 -13.34
CA SER A 78 -5.02 5.33 -14.10
C SER A 78 -3.96 5.43 -15.20
N GLY A 79 -3.64 4.29 -15.83
CA GLY A 79 -2.60 4.29 -16.85
C GLY A 79 -2.79 3.19 -17.89
N ARG A 80 -1.88 3.19 -18.87
CA ARG A 80 -1.75 2.15 -19.87
C ARG A 80 -0.38 1.51 -19.74
N PHE A 81 -0.32 0.19 -19.81
CA PHE A 81 0.91 -0.57 -19.64
C PHE A 81 1.05 -1.56 -20.79
N ILE A 82 2.09 -1.38 -21.60
CA ILE A 82 2.37 -2.22 -22.76
C ILE A 82 3.49 -3.18 -22.38
N VAL A 83 3.25 -4.47 -22.59
CA VAL A 83 4.23 -5.55 -22.41
C VAL A 83 4.68 -6.01 -23.78
N GLU A 84 5.96 -5.84 -24.06
CA GLU A 84 6.60 -6.25 -25.30
C GLU A 84 7.33 -7.61 -25.11
N PRO A 85 7.57 -8.37 -26.20
CA PRO A 85 8.28 -9.66 -26.17
C PRO A 85 9.74 -9.58 -25.72
#